data_AF-A0A944C0M8-F1
#
_entry.id   AF-A0A944C0M8-F1
#
_cell.length_a   1.000
_cell.length_b   1.000
_cell.length_c   1.000
_cell.angle_alpha   90.00
_cell.angle_beta   90.00
_cell.angle_gamma   90.00
#
_symmetry.space_group_name_H-M   'P 1'
#
loop_
_entity.id
_entity.type
_entity.pdbx_description
1 polymer ?
#
loop_
_entity_poly.entity_id
_entity_poly.type
_entity_poly.pdbx_seq_one_letter_code
_entity_poly.pdbx_strand_id
1 'polypeptide(L)'
;MSAPASRTYHSIDILKVVAALLVVAIHARPFVGKTYPLYISLFSRMAVPVFFVVSAFFFFRKKPDTAQLKHYVRRMGWLYAFWFVVEAYFTIDGVFFSHDRSVLESLSHFICGFFLNSTFSGSWFIMALIICIPLVHWLGKRLSSWAIFGIGLAVYVPVTLTTNYHAYMPQSVQHATNVAFNVIGLFHNSFMPAIVFCSMGKLIAEYENRIAKCGNLASTAVLLLCMVGAWL
;
A
#
# COMPACT_ATOMS: atom_id res chain seq x y z
N MET A 1 -10.47 16.39 -34.58
CA MET A 1 -10.91 15.73 -33.33
C MET A 1 -10.17 16.41 -32.19
N SER A 2 -10.85 17.24 -31.40
CA SER A 2 -10.24 17.88 -30.22
C SER A 2 -9.85 16.82 -29.21
N ALA A 3 -8.61 16.85 -28.72
CA ALA A 3 -8.18 15.99 -27.62
C ALA A 3 -9.16 16.11 -26.45
N PRO A 4 -9.60 15.01 -25.81
CA PRO A 4 -10.49 15.10 -24.66
C PRO A 4 -9.82 15.94 -23.58
N ALA A 5 -10.53 16.95 -23.07
CA ALA A 5 -10.02 17.83 -22.03
C ALA A 5 -9.52 17.01 -20.83
N SER A 6 -8.28 17.27 -20.41
CA SER A 6 -7.70 16.65 -19.22
C SER A 6 -8.51 17.07 -17.99
N ARG A 7 -9.28 16.14 -17.41
CA ARG A 7 -10.01 16.40 -16.16
C ARG A 7 -9.01 16.50 -15.00
N THR A 8 -8.94 17.65 -14.35
CA THR A 8 -8.11 17.90 -13.15
C THR A 8 -8.86 17.48 -11.89
N TYR A 9 -8.17 16.86 -10.92
CA TYR A 9 -8.77 16.37 -9.66
C TYR A 9 -8.19 17.10 -8.46
N HIS A 10 -8.57 18.35 -8.28
CA HIS A 10 -8.08 19.18 -7.18
C HIS A 10 -8.29 18.55 -5.80
N SER A 11 -9.42 17.86 -5.60
CA SER A 11 -9.69 17.13 -4.35
C SER A 11 -8.73 15.96 -4.09
N ILE A 12 -8.33 15.22 -5.13
CA ILE A 12 -7.34 14.14 -5.02
C ILE A 12 -5.94 14.73 -4.79
N ASP A 13 -5.65 15.89 -5.37
CA ASP A 13 -4.39 16.59 -5.12
C ASP A 13 -4.27 17.04 -3.66
N ILE A 14 -5.32 17.66 -3.11
CA ILE A 14 -5.38 18.01 -1.67
C ILE A 14 -5.27 16.76 -0.80
N LEU A 15 -5.99 15.68 -1.14
CA LEU A 15 -5.94 14.42 -0.40
C LEU A 15 -4.51 13.84 -0.36
N LYS A 16 -3.77 13.87 -1.47
CA LYS A 16 -2.37 13.44 -1.52
C LYS A 16 -1.48 14.30 -0.63
N VAL A 17 -1.69 15.62 -0.60
CA VAL A 17 -0.92 16.53 0.26
C VAL A 17 -1.19 16.20 1.74
N VAL A 18 -2.46 16.05 2.12
CA VAL A 18 -2.84 15.66 3.49
C VAL A 18 -2.24 14.30 3.85
N ALA A 19 -2.36 13.30 2.97
CA ALA A 19 -1.76 11.98 3.18
C ALA A 19 -0.22 12.06 3.32
N ALA A 20 0.46 12.88 2.53
CA ALA A 20 1.91 13.07 2.63
C ALA A 20 2.31 13.67 3.99
N LEU A 21 1.58 14.68 4.47
CA LEU A 21 1.81 15.27 5.79
C LEU A 21 1.61 14.25 6.91
N LEU A 22 0.60 13.38 6.79
CA LEU A 22 0.36 12.30 7.75
C LEU A 22 1.50 11.25 7.75
N VAL A 23 2.06 10.91 6.59
CA VAL A 23 3.26 10.06 6.50
C VAL A 23 4.44 10.71 7.22
N VAL A 24 4.66 12.01 7.02
CA VAL A 24 5.72 12.74 7.74
C VAL A 24 5.46 12.72 9.25
N ALA A 25 4.22 12.94 9.69
CA ALA A 25 3.87 12.95 11.11
C ALA A 25 4.19 11.64 11.84
N ILE A 26 3.98 10.48 11.21
CA ILE A 26 4.29 9.17 11.84
C ILE A 26 5.80 8.87 11.88
N HIS A 27 6.57 9.37 10.92
CA HIS A 27 8.01 9.07 10.83
C HIS A 27 8.87 10.09 11.58
N ALA A 28 8.54 11.38 11.49
CA ALA A 28 9.26 12.43 12.20
C ALA A 28 8.96 12.44 13.71
N ARG A 29 7.84 11.79 14.11
CA ARG A 29 7.34 11.77 15.50
C ARG A 29 7.46 13.13 16.20
N PRO A 30 6.98 14.24 15.60
CA PRO A 30 7.21 15.59 16.15
C PRO A 30 6.48 15.83 17.47
N PHE A 31 5.51 14.96 17.81
CA PHE A 31 4.73 15.00 19.04
C PHE A 31 5.18 13.87 19.99
N VAL A 32 6.36 14.00 20.59
CA VAL A 32 6.85 13.06 21.61
C VAL A 32 6.28 13.47 22.98
N GLY A 33 5.38 12.66 23.54
CA GLY A 33 4.68 12.92 24.82
C GLY A 33 3.31 12.23 24.89
N LYS A 34 2.64 12.24 26.06
CA LYS A 34 1.35 11.55 26.34
C LYS A 34 0.18 11.93 25.42
N THR A 35 0.39 12.87 24.50
CA THR A 35 -0.57 13.33 23.49
C THR A 35 -0.01 13.10 22.09
N TYR A 36 0.47 11.89 21.77
CA TYR A 36 0.28 11.40 20.40
C TYR A 36 -1.20 11.06 20.29
N PRO A 37 -2.03 11.91 19.70
CA PRO A 37 -3.45 11.73 19.82
C PRO A 37 -3.84 10.48 19.03
N LEU A 38 -4.65 9.61 19.63
CA LEU A 38 -5.10 8.36 19.03
C LEU A 38 -5.62 8.58 17.59
N TYR A 39 -6.26 9.73 17.35
CA TYR A 39 -6.73 10.15 16.02
C TYR A 39 -5.59 10.34 15.00
N ILE A 40 -4.45 10.98 15.36
CA ILE A 40 -3.31 11.13 14.43
C ILE A 40 -2.73 9.75 14.10
N SER A 41 -2.67 8.84 15.06
CA SER A 41 -2.26 7.44 14.82
C SER A 41 -3.16 6.73 13.81
N LEU A 42 -4.47 6.86 13.97
CA LEU A 42 -5.46 6.18 13.13
C LEU A 42 -5.50 6.75 11.72
N PHE A 43 -5.60 8.08 11.57
CA PHE A 43 -5.63 8.73 10.26
C PHE A 43 -4.31 8.55 9.50
N SER A 44 -3.18 8.53 10.19
CA SER A 44 -1.90 8.35 9.51
C SER A 44 -1.68 6.93 8.99
N ARG A 45 -2.29 5.92 9.60
CA ARG A 45 -2.32 4.54 9.05
C ARG A 45 -3.07 4.46 7.73
N MET A 46 -3.99 5.39 7.45
CA MET A 46 -4.74 5.47 6.18
C MET A 46 -3.97 6.15 5.05
N ALA A 47 -2.88 6.87 5.35
CA ALA A 47 -2.16 7.65 4.35
C ALA A 47 -1.60 6.78 3.21
N VAL A 48 -0.96 5.66 3.55
CA VAL A 48 -0.39 4.76 2.53
C VAL A 48 -1.46 4.00 1.72
N PRO A 49 -2.51 3.46 2.35
CA PRO A 49 -3.71 2.99 1.64
C PRO A 49 -4.26 3.98 0.62
N VAL A 50 -4.36 5.27 0.98
CA VAL A 50 -4.80 6.33 0.06
C VAL A 50 -3.87 6.43 -1.15
N PHE A 51 -2.55 6.40 -0.96
CA PHE A 51 -1.60 6.43 -2.07
C PHE A 51 -1.72 5.20 -2.99
N PHE A 52 -1.97 4.00 -2.46
CA PHE A 52 -2.24 2.81 -3.28
C PHE A 52 -3.49 2.99 -4.14
N VAL A 53 -4.61 3.41 -3.52
CA VAL A 53 -5.89 3.62 -4.20
C VAL A 53 -5.76 4.65 -5.31
N VAL A 54 -5.13 5.80 -5.03
CA VAL A 54 -4.95 6.88 -6.00
C VAL A 54 -4.04 6.45 -7.15
N SER A 55 -2.94 5.74 -6.84
CA SER A 55 -2.01 5.23 -7.86
C SER A 55 -2.71 4.26 -8.80
N ALA A 56 -3.46 3.29 -8.25
CA ALA A 56 -4.21 2.33 -9.03
C ALA A 56 -5.36 2.98 -9.81
N PHE A 57 -6.09 3.92 -9.21
CA PHE A 57 -7.15 4.68 -9.89
C PHE A 57 -6.63 5.35 -11.16
N PHE A 58 -5.56 6.15 -11.05
CA PHE A 58 -5.02 6.86 -12.22
C PHE A 58 -4.42 5.92 -13.27
N PHE A 59 -3.87 4.78 -12.84
CA PHE A 59 -3.37 3.76 -13.75
C PHE A 59 -4.51 3.09 -14.53
N PHE A 60 -5.50 2.51 -13.84
CA PHE A 60 -6.58 1.74 -14.45
C PHE A 60 -7.62 2.60 -15.20
N ARG A 61 -7.80 3.86 -14.79
CA ARG A 61 -8.69 4.80 -15.49
C ARG A 61 -8.30 5.02 -16.94
N LYS A 62 -7.00 4.93 -17.26
CA LYS A 62 -6.49 5.05 -18.64
C LYS A 62 -6.74 3.79 -19.49
N LYS A 63 -7.33 2.73 -18.90
CA LYS A 63 -7.50 1.40 -19.51
C LYS A 63 -6.19 0.89 -20.14
N PRO A 64 -5.14 0.70 -19.30
CA PRO A 64 -3.80 0.54 -19.81
C PRO A 64 -3.62 -0.78 -20.55
N ASP A 65 -2.86 -0.74 -21.64
CA ASP A 65 -2.37 -1.94 -22.30
C ASP A 65 -1.06 -2.46 -21.67
N THR A 66 -0.50 -3.53 -22.23
CA THR A 66 0.75 -4.12 -21.76
C THR A 66 1.95 -3.16 -21.88
N ALA A 67 1.97 -2.29 -22.90
CA ALA A 67 3.06 -1.33 -23.10
C ALA A 67 3.03 -0.23 -22.02
N GLN A 68 1.85 0.29 -21.71
CA GLN A 68 1.64 1.25 -20.64
C GLN A 68 1.92 0.65 -19.26
N LEU A 69 1.59 -0.63 -19.04
CA LEU A 69 2.00 -1.35 -17.83
C LEU A 69 3.53 -1.45 -17.71
N LYS A 70 4.23 -1.86 -18.79
CA LYS A 70 5.70 -1.94 -18.79
C LYS A 70 6.33 -0.57 -18.52
N HIS A 71 5.78 0.48 -19.11
CA HIS A 71 6.23 1.85 -18.86
C HIS A 71 6.04 2.26 -17.40
N TYR A 72 4.89 1.95 -16.80
CA TYR A 72 4.61 2.20 -15.38
C TYR A 72 5.61 1.46 -14.47
N VAL A 73 5.77 0.16 -14.67
CA VAL A 73 6.70 -0.67 -13.87
C VAL A 73 8.13 -0.16 -14.00
N ARG A 74 8.57 0.19 -15.22
CA ARG A 74 9.91 0.78 -15.45
C ARG A 74 10.09 2.09 -14.69
N ARG A 75 9.09 2.98 -14.71
CA ARG A 75 9.14 4.25 -13.97
C ARG A 75 9.25 4.01 -12.46
N MET A 76 8.46 3.07 -11.92
CA MET A 76 8.52 2.71 -10.50
C MET A 76 9.85 2.04 -10.14
N GLY A 77 10.39 1.20 -11.03
CA GLY A 77 11.72 0.59 -10.87
C GLY A 77 12.84 1.62 -10.83
N TRP A 78 12.80 2.65 -11.67
CA TRP A 78 13.76 3.77 -11.62
C TRP A 78 13.64 4.56 -10.33
N LEU A 79 12.42 4.83 -9.86
CA LEU A 79 12.20 5.51 -8.59
C LEU A 79 12.76 4.69 -7.42
N TYR A 80 12.51 3.38 -7.42
CA TYR A 80 13.07 2.46 -6.45
C TYR A 80 14.60 2.47 -6.49
N ALA A 81 15.21 2.35 -7.68
CA ALA A 81 16.66 2.34 -7.84
C ALA A 81 17.31 3.65 -7.37
N PHE A 82 16.68 4.80 -7.67
CA PHE A 82 17.13 6.09 -7.18
C PHE A 82 17.18 6.13 -5.65
N TRP A 83 16.09 5.76 -4.97
CA TRP A 83 16.05 5.76 -3.51
C TRP A 83 16.95 4.70 -2.89
N PHE A 84 17.10 3.54 -3.54
CA PHE A 84 18.05 2.53 -3.12
C PHE A 84 19.48 3.06 -3.13
N VAL A 85 19.88 3.83 -4.15
CA VAL A 85 21.21 4.46 -4.21
C VAL A 85 21.37 5.52 -3.11
N VAL A 86 20.34 6.34 -2.88
CA VAL A 86 20.35 7.36 -1.82
C VAL A 86 20.51 6.73 -0.44
N GLU A 87 19.83 5.61 -0.17
CA GLU A 87 19.91 4.89 1.11
C GLU A 87 20.93 3.74 1.10
N ALA A 88 21.80 3.66 0.08
CA ALA A 88 22.65 2.49 -0.13
C ALA A 88 23.56 2.20 1.06
N TYR A 89 24.15 3.24 1.66
CA TYR A 89 25.02 3.09 2.82
C TYR A 89 24.28 2.40 3.98
N PHE A 90 23.16 2.98 4.43
CA PHE A 90 22.36 2.43 5.53
C PHE A 90 21.79 1.04 5.22
N THR A 91 21.40 0.83 3.96
CA THR A 91 20.82 -0.44 3.52
C THR A 91 21.86 -1.55 3.50
N ILE A 92 23.05 -1.30 2.95
CA ILE A 92 24.12 -2.28 2.86
C ILE A 92 24.68 -2.58 4.26
N ASP A 93 24.89 -1.55 5.08
CA ASP A 93 25.32 -1.72 6.48
C ASP A 93 24.34 -2.61 7.25
N GLY A 94 23.06 -2.24 7.28
CA GLY A 94 22.01 -2.97 8.00
C GLY A 94 21.80 -4.42 7.52
N VAL A 95 21.98 -4.69 6.23
CA VAL A 95 21.77 -6.03 5.68
C VAL A 95 22.99 -6.94 5.89
N PHE A 96 24.20 -6.44 5.62
CA PHE A 96 25.40 -7.27 5.48
C PHE A 96 26.43 -7.11 6.61
N PHE A 97 26.45 -5.99 7.33
CA PHE A 97 27.51 -5.68 8.29
C PHE A 97 27.02 -5.57 9.74
N SER A 98 25.79 -5.11 9.96
CA SER A 98 25.24 -4.95 11.32
C SER A 98 24.71 -6.25 11.96
N HIS A 99 24.71 -7.37 11.23
CA HIS A 99 24.20 -8.65 11.70
C HIS A 99 25.21 -9.77 11.43
N ASP A 100 25.35 -10.70 12.38
CA ASP A 100 26.19 -11.89 12.23
C ASP A 100 25.48 -12.95 11.37
N ARG A 101 25.25 -12.61 10.10
CA ARG A 101 24.63 -13.49 9.09
C ARG A 101 25.66 -13.83 8.02
N SER A 102 25.60 -15.05 7.50
CA SER A 102 26.35 -15.40 6.30
C SER A 102 25.92 -14.52 5.11
N VAL A 103 26.78 -14.43 4.09
CA VAL A 103 26.46 -13.70 2.85
C VAL A 103 25.20 -14.26 2.19
N LEU A 104 25.02 -15.59 2.21
CA LEU A 104 23.85 -16.26 1.61
C LEU A 104 22.55 -15.95 2.37
N GLU A 105 22.60 -15.91 3.70
CA GLU A 105 21.45 -15.51 4.53
C GLU A 105 21.10 -14.04 4.34
N SER A 106 22.11 -13.18 4.22
CA SER A 106 21.93 -11.75 3.97
C SER A 106 21.29 -11.49 2.60
N LEU A 107 21.73 -12.21 1.57
CA LEU A 107 21.11 -12.17 0.23
C LEU A 107 19.67 -12.70 0.25
N SER A 108 19.42 -13.81 0.94
CA SER A 108 18.07 -14.36 1.11
C SER A 108 17.15 -13.36 1.80
N HIS A 109 17.62 -12.73 2.89
CA HIS A 109 16.88 -11.70 3.61
C HIS A 109 16.61 -10.48 2.73
N PHE A 110 17.55 -10.06 1.88
CA PHE A 110 17.36 -8.96 0.95
C PHE A 110 16.29 -9.27 -0.12
N ILE A 111 16.34 -10.47 -0.71
CA ILE A 111 15.36 -10.92 -1.72
C ILE A 111 13.97 -11.07 -1.09
N CYS A 112 13.87 -11.73 0.06
CA CYS A 112 12.62 -11.82 0.82
C CYS A 112 12.11 -10.42 1.19
N GLY A 113 13.02 -9.51 1.57
CA GLY A 113 12.73 -8.11 1.83
C GLY A 113 12.07 -7.42 0.64
N PHE A 114 12.55 -7.63 -0.58
CA PHE A 114 11.97 -7.04 -1.80
C PHE A 114 10.51 -7.45 -2.04
N PHE A 115 10.18 -8.73 -1.85
CA PHE A 115 8.84 -9.25 -2.17
C PHE A 115 7.87 -9.17 -1.00
N LEU A 116 8.36 -9.38 0.22
CA LEU A 116 7.53 -9.66 1.39
C LEU A 116 7.67 -8.60 2.48
N ASN A 117 8.60 -7.64 2.35
CA ASN A 117 8.80 -6.58 3.32
C ASN A 117 9.40 -5.29 2.69
N SER A 118 10.28 -4.60 3.41
CA SER A 118 11.06 -3.47 2.93
C SER A 118 12.53 -3.87 2.75
N THR A 119 13.16 -3.36 1.71
CA THR A 119 14.61 -3.41 1.49
C THR A 119 15.36 -2.23 2.12
N PHE A 120 14.73 -1.07 2.17
CA PHE A 120 15.23 0.16 2.79
C PHE A 120 14.04 0.94 3.37
N SER A 121 14.28 2.05 4.06
CA SER A 121 13.21 2.76 4.77
C SER A 121 12.11 3.24 3.81
N GLY A 122 10.87 2.82 4.06
CA GLY A 122 9.73 3.20 3.21
C GLY A 122 9.67 2.54 1.81
N SER A 123 10.61 1.65 1.47
CA SER A 123 10.67 1.05 0.12
C SER A 123 9.48 0.15 -0.20
N TRP A 124 8.84 -0.43 0.81
CA TRP A 124 7.71 -1.33 0.68
C TRP A 124 6.56 -0.76 -0.16
N PHE A 125 6.29 0.55 -0.10
CA PHE A 125 5.21 1.15 -0.89
C PHE A 125 5.50 1.05 -2.40
N ILE A 126 6.73 1.37 -2.81
CA ILE A 126 7.15 1.32 -4.21
C ILE A 126 7.22 -0.13 -4.68
N MET A 127 7.79 -1.03 -3.87
CA MET A 127 7.84 -2.47 -4.12
C MET A 127 6.45 -3.05 -4.32
N ALA A 128 5.54 -2.76 -3.39
CA ALA A 128 4.16 -3.21 -3.46
C ALA A 128 3.46 -2.72 -4.73
N LEU A 129 3.68 -1.48 -5.19
CA LEU A 129 3.13 -1.01 -6.46
C LEU A 129 3.74 -1.70 -7.69
N ILE A 130 5.06 -1.97 -7.68
CA ILE A 130 5.76 -2.69 -8.76
C ILE A 130 5.15 -4.08 -8.96
N ILE A 131 4.75 -4.76 -7.88
CA ILE A 131 4.21 -6.12 -7.93
C ILE A 131 2.69 -6.12 -8.09
N CYS A 132 1.99 -5.34 -7.27
CA CYS A 132 0.53 -5.39 -7.15
C CYS A 132 -0.19 -4.85 -8.40
N ILE A 133 0.32 -3.78 -9.04
CA ILE A 133 -0.32 -3.22 -10.24
C ILE A 133 -0.31 -4.22 -11.41
N PRO A 134 0.83 -4.85 -11.77
CA PRO A 134 0.84 -5.94 -12.75
C PRO A 134 -0.06 -7.11 -12.35
N LEU A 135 -0.05 -7.51 -11.08
CA LEU A 135 -0.87 -8.60 -10.57
C LEU A 135 -2.37 -8.32 -10.76
N VAL A 136 -2.85 -7.15 -10.32
CA VAL A 136 -4.26 -6.74 -10.47
C VAL A 136 -4.62 -6.56 -11.94
N HIS A 137 -3.71 -6.05 -12.77
CA HIS A 137 -3.93 -5.94 -14.21
C HIS A 137 -4.07 -7.33 -14.87
N TRP A 138 -3.21 -8.28 -14.50
CA TRP A 138 -3.27 -9.66 -15.01
C TRP A 138 -4.52 -10.40 -14.54
N LEU A 139 -4.84 -10.35 -13.23
CA LEU A 139 -6.07 -10.92 -12.67
C LEU A 139 -7.31 -10.31 -13.31
N GLY A 140 -7.27 -9.01 -13.61
CA GLY A 140 -8.36 -8.29 -14.28
C GLY A 140 -8.70 -8.77 -15.69
N LYS A 141 -7.85 -9.62 -16.30
CA LYS A 141 -8.14 -10.29 -17.57
C LYS A 141 -9.01 -11.55 -17.40
N ARG A 142 -9.13 -12.08 -16.17
CA ARG A 142 -9.80 -13.36 -15.86
C ARG A 142 -10.91 -13.22 -14.81
N LEU A 143 -10.80 -12.24 -13.93
CA LEU A 143 -11.69 -12.03 -12.79
C LEU A 143 -12.32 -10.63 -12.84
N SER A 144 -13.52 -10.50 -12.27
CA SER A 144 -14.14 -9.20 -12.05
C SER A 144 -13.37 -8.40 -11.01
N SER A 145 -13.43 -7.07 -11.07
CA SER A 145 -12.75 -6.20 -10.10
C SER A 145 -13.25 -6.41 -8.66
N TRP A 146 -14.53 -6.77 -8.49
CA TRP A 146 -15.10 -7.15 -7.20
C TRP A 146 -14.53 -8.46 -6.67
N ALA A 147 -14.30 -9.46 -7.52
CA ALA A 147 -13.66 -10.70 -7.10
C ALA A 147 -12.21 -10.47 -6.65
N ILE A 148 -11.45 -9.63 -7.36
CA ILE A 148 -10.08 -9.26 -6.96
C ILE A 148 -10.10 -8.50 -5.62
N PHE A 149 -11.06 -7.60 -5.44
CA PHE A 149 -11.25 -6.90 -4.16
C PHE A 149 -11.58 -7.87 -3.02
N GLY A 150 -12.47 -8.84 -3.24
CA GLY A 150 -12.78 -9.89 -2.27
C GLY A 150 -11.56 -10.73 -1.88
N ILE A 151 -10.74 -11.14 -2.86
CA ILE A 151 -9.46 -11.82 -2.61
C ILE A 151 -8.53 -10.92 -1.78
N GLY A 152 -8.40 -9.65 -2.17
CA GLY A 152 -7.60 -8.67 -1.43
C GLY A 152 -8.07 -8.52 0.03
N LEU A 153 -9.38 -8.48 0.27
CA LEU A 153 -9.96 -8.38 1.60
C LEU A 153 -9.68 -9.64 2.43
N ALA A 154 -9.84 -10.83 1.83
CA ALA A 154 -9.54 -12.11 2.46
C ALA A 154 -8.07 -12.26 2.87
N VAL A 155 -7.16 -11.55 2.19
CA VAL A 155 -5.74 -11.49 2.55
C VAL A 155 -5.46 -10.38 3.57
N TYR A 156 -6.03 -9.19 3.36
CA TYR A 156 -5.78 -8.01 4.19
C TYR A 156 -6.27 -8.18 5.63
N VAL A 157 -7.44 -8.79 5.83
CA VAL A 157 -8.03 -8.93 7.17
C VAL A 157 -7.17 -9.83 8.07
N PRO A 158 -6.79 -11.06 7.69
CA PRO A 158 -5.90 -11.88 8.51
C PRO A 158 -4.54 -11.22 8.76
N VAL A 159 -3.93 -10.59 7.75
CA VAL A 159 -2.66 -9.89 7.92
C VAL A 159 -2.79 -8.77 8.96
N THR A 160 -3.87 -7.99 8.91
CA THR A 160 -4.10 -6.89 9.86
C THR A 160 -4.39 -7.41 11.28
N LEU A 161 -5.20 -8.46 11.41
CA LEU A 161 -5.52 -9.07 12.70
C LEU A 161 -4.28 -9.64 13.39
N THR A 162 -3.41 -10.29 12.63
CA THR A 162 -2.20 -10.95 13.13
C THR A 162 -1.02 -10.00 13.32
N THR A 163 -1.13 -8.73 12.94
CA THR A 163 -0.05 -7.73 13.08
C THR A 163 -0.48 -6.57 13.97
N ASN A 164 -1.47 -5.79 13.53
CA ASN A 164 -1.93 -4.60 14.26
C ASN A 164 -2.79 -4.94 15.48
N TYR A 165 -3.49 -6.09 15.45
CA TYR A 165 -4.36 -6.55 16.53
C TYR A 165 -3.86 -7.86 17.16
N HIS A 166 -2.58 -8.19 16.97
CA HIS A 166 -1.98 -9.46 17.40
C HIS A 166 -2.24 -9.77 18.88
N ALA A 167 -2.10 -8.75 19.75
CA ALA A 167 -2.32 -8.89 21.19
C ALA A 167 -3.75 -9.32 21.59
N TYR A 168 -4.73 -9.09 20.72
CA TYR A 168 -6.13 -9.47 20.95
C TYR A 168 -6.50 -10.83 20.35
N MET A 169 -5.59 -11.47 19.61
CA MET A 169 -5.83 -12.80 19.03
C MET A 169 -5.69 -13.91 20.08
N PRO A 170 -6.32 -15.08 19.90
CA PRO A 170 -6.10 -16.23 20.76
C PRO A 170 -4.62 -16.63 20.83
N GLN A 171 -4.17 -17.15 21.98
CA GLN A 171 -2.77 -17.53 22.21
C GLN A 171 -2.21 -18.50 21.16
N SER A 172 -3.04 -19.45 20.69
CA SER A 172 -2.66 -20.37 19.61
C SER A 172 -2.34 -19.66 18.30
N VAL A 173 -3.14 -18.64 17.94
CA VAL A 173 -2.94 -17.81 16.75
C VAL A 173 -1.71 -16.92 16.91
N GLN A 174 -1.52 -16.31 18.08
CA GLN A 174 -0.33 -15.52 18.38
C GLN A 174 0.95 -16.35 18.24
N HIS A 175 0.96 -17.56 18.80
CA HIS A 175 2.10 -18.46 18.70
C HIS A 175 2.38 -18.89 17.25
N ALA A 176 1.35 -19.33 16.52
CA ALA A 176 1.48 -19.73 15.12
C ALA A 176 1.99 -18.59 14.23
N THR A 177 1.48 -17.39 14.43
CA THR A 177 1.88 -16.20 13.66
C THR A 177 3.29 -15.73 14.03
N ASN A 178 3.70 -15.81 15.29
CA ASN A 178 5.08 -15.52 15.70
C ASN A 178 6.08 -16.48 15.04
N VAL A 179 5.77 -17.77 14.99
CA VAL A 179 6.60 -18.76 14.26
C VAL A 179 6.68 -18.39 12.78
N ALA A 180 5.55 -18.07 12.14
CA ALA A 180 5.53 -17.65 10.74
C ALA A 180 6.33 -16.35 10.49
N PHE A 181 6.23 -15.35 11.38
CA PHE A 181 6.97 -14.10 11.29
C PHE A 181 8.48 -14.29 11.48
N ASN A 182 8.90 -15.23 12.32
CA ASN A 182 10.31 -15.55 12.49
C ASN A 182 10.93 -16.22 11.26
N VAL A 183 10.14 -16.99 10.50
CA VAL A 183 10.63 -17.68 9.30
C VAL A 183 10.58 -16.79 8.06
N ILE A 184 9.49 -16.03 7.89
CA ILE A 184 9.20 -15.37 6.61
C ILE A 184 9.22 -13.83 6.72
N GLY A 185 9.32 -13.31 7.93
CA GLY A 185 9.25 -11.88 8.20
C GLY A 185 7.82 -11.34 8.25
N LEU A 186 7.71 -10.08 8.62
CA LEU A 186 6.44 -9.37 8.76
C LEU A 186 5.87 -8.98 7.39
N PHE A 187 4.87 -9.70 6.90
CA PHE A 187 4.26 -9.47 5.58
C PHE A 187 3.32 -8.25 5.48
N HIS A 188 3.10 -7.50 6.56
CA HIS A 188 2.19 -6.34 6.53
C HIS A 188 2.69 -5.22 5.60
N ASN A 189 4.01 -5.14 5.39
CA ASN A 189 4.64 -4.21 4.46
C ASN A 189 4.97 -4.90 3.13
N SER A 190 4.04 -5.69 2.58
CA SER A 190 4.22 -6.38 1.30
C SER A 190 3.16 -5.96 0.27
N PHE A 191 3.28 -6.49 -0.94
CA PHE A 191 2.25 -6.31 -1.97
C PHE A 191 0.90 -6.95 -1.61
N MET A 192 0.86 -7.89 -0.67
CA MET A 192 -0.33 -8.68 -0.34
C MET A 192 -1.46 -7.80 0.22
N PRO A 193 -1.25 -7.01 1.30
CA PRO A 193 -2.21 -5.98 1.72
C PRO A 193 -2.55 -4.97 0.63
N ALA A 194 -1.60 -4.64 -0.25
CA ALA A 194 -1.85 -3.66 -1.31
C ALA A 194 -2.89 -4.13 -2.35
N ILE A 195 -3.20 -5.43 -2.44
CA ILE A 195 -4.19 -5.98 -3.37
C ILE A 195 -5.57 -5.36 -3.12
N VAL A 196 -6.01 -5.24 -1.86
CA VAL A 196 -7.33 -4.67 -1.54
C VAL A 196 -7.42 -3.19 -1.95
N PHE A 197 -6.35 -2.43 -1.70
CA PHE A 197 -6.31 -1.00 -2.01
C PHE A 197 -6.16 -0.73 -3.51
N CYS A 198 -5.31 -1.48 -4.21
CA CYS A 198 -5.14 -1.34 -5.65
C CYS A 198 -6.39 -1.79 -6.42
N SER A 199 -7.05 -2.87 -6.01
CA SER A 199 -8.32 -3.31 -6.60
C SER A 199 -9.47 -2.33 -6.30
N MET A 200 -9.50 -1.71 -5.12
CA MET A 200 -10.42 -0.61 -4.83
C MET A 200 -10.19 0.59 -5.76
N GLY A 201 -8.93 0.98 -6.00
CA GLY A 201 -8.61 2.02 -6.98
C GLY A 201 -9.09 1.67 -8.40
N LYS A 202 -8.96 0.40 -8.81
CA LYS A 202 -9.51 -0.11 -10.07
C LYS A 202 -11.05 -0.02 -10.12
N LEU A 203 -11.74 -0.43 -9.05
CA LEU A 203 -13.20 -0.31 -8.94
C LEU A 203 -13.66 1.14 -9.08
N ILE A 204 -13.01 2.07 -8.38
CA ILE A 204 -13.33 3.51 -8.49
C ILE A 204 -13.15 3.99 -9.93
N ALA A 205 -12.09 3.53 -10.63
CA ALA A 205 -11.86 3.89 -12.02
C ALA A 205 -12.95 3.35 -12.97
N GLU A 206 -13.43 2.12 -12.74
CA GLU A 206 -14.50 1.50 -13.54
C GLU A 206 -15.86 2.17 -13.31
N TYR A 207 -16.15 2.57 -12.06
CA TYR A 207 -17.43 3.15 -11.66
C TYR A 207 -17.42 4.69 -11.60
N GLU A 208 -16.34 5.36 -12.01
CA GLU A 208 -16.15 6.81 -11.88
C GLU A 208 -17.38 7.61 -12.38
N ASN A 209 -17.90 7.27 -13.56
CA ASN A 209 -19.05 7.96 -14.15
C ASN A 209 -20.35 7.75 -13.35
N ARG A 210 -20.50 6.62 -12.66
CA ARG A 210 -21.66 6.36 -11.79
C ARG A 210 -21.52 7.10 -10.47
N ILE A 211 -20.32 7.08 -9.88
CA ILE A 211 -20.00 7.81 -8.65
C ILE A 211 -20.22 9.31 -8.83
N ALA A 212 -19.79 9.88 -9.96
CA ALA A 212 -20.00 11.28 -10.29
C ALA A 212 -21.48 11.67 -10.42
N LYS A 213 -22.37 10.71 -10.72
CA LYS A 213 -23.82 10.92 -10.84
C LYS A 213 -24.57 10.81 -9.51
N CYS A 214 -24.03 10.08 -8.52
CA CYS A 214 -24.69 9.89 -7.21
C CYS A 214 -24.72 11.13 -6.30
N GLY A 215 -24.20 12.27 -6.77
CA GLY A 215 -24.15 13.51 -5.99
C GLY A 215 -23.12 13.47 -4.84
N ASN A 216 -22.65 14.65 -4.44
CA ASN A 216 -21.62 14.79 -3.41
C ASN A 216 -22.08 14.22 -2.06
N LEU A 217 -23.38 14.29 -1.73
CA LEU A 217 -23.89 13.95 -0.41
C LEU A 217 -23.80 12.44 -0.09
N ALA A 218 -24.22 11.58 -1.02
CA ALA A 218 -24.17 10.13 -0.84
C ALA A 218 -22.72 9.61 -0.83
N SER A 219 -21.84 10.21 -1.64
CA SER A 219 -20.41 9.87 -1.65
C SER A 219 -19.70 10.34 -0.38
N THR A 220 -20.03 11.52 0.16
CA THR A 220 -19.55 11.93 1.50
C THR A 220 -20.12 11.07 2.62
N ALA A 221 -21.38 10.67 2.57
CA ALA A 221 -21.99 9.82 3.60
C ALA A 221 -21.33 8.44 3.65
N VAL A 222 -21.03 7.84 2.49
CA VAL A 222 -20.29 6.57 2.40
C VAL A 222 -18.86 6.73 2.90
N LEU A 223 -18.16 7.82 2.55
CA LEU A 223 -16.83 8.11 3.08
C LEU A 223 -16.83 8.29 4.60
N LEU A 224 -17.81 8.98 5.15
CA LEU A 224 -17.99 9.15 6.60
C LEU A 224 -18.30 7.83 7.28
N LEU A 225 -19.15 6.98 6.70
CA LEU A 225 -19.44 5.63 7.22
C LEU A 225 -18.23 4.70 7.17
N CYS A 226 -17.44 4.73 6.09
CA CYS A 226 -16.19 3.98 5.99
C CYS A 226 -15.12 4.49 6.97
N MET A 227 -15.10 5.81 7.23
CA MET A 227 -14.25 6.37 8.27
C MET A 227 -14.72 5.88 9.65
N VAL A 228 -16.02 5.95 9.98
CA VAL A 228 -16.61 5.47 11.24
C VAL A 228 -16.42 3.97 11.45
N GLY A 229 -16.46 3.16 10.38
CA GLY A 229 -16.15 1.72 10.46
C GLY A 229 -14.68 1.42 10.78
N ALA A 230 -13.77 2.38 10.64
CA ALA A 230 -12.38 2.29 11.12
C ALA A 230 -12.21 2.74 12.58
N TRP A 231 -13.31 3.14 13.27
CA TRP A 231 -13.33 3.51 14.70
C TRP A 231 -13.82 2.39 15.63
N LEU A 232 -14.42 1.32 15.09
CA LEU A 232 -14.87 0.13 15.84
C LEU A 232 -13.91 -1.03 15.60
#